data_AF-A0A377V2I9-F1
#
_entry.id   AF-A0A377V2I9-F1
#
_cell.length_a   1.000
_cell.length_b   1.000
_cell.length_c   1.000
_cell.angle_alpha   90.00
_cell.angle_beta   90.00
_cell.angle_gamma   90.00
#
_symmetry.space_group_name_H-M   'P 1'
#
loop_
_entity.id
_entity.type
_entity.pdbx_description
1 polymer ?
#
loop_
_entity_poly.entity_id
_entity_poly.type
_entity_poly.pdbx_seq_one_letter_code
_entity_poly.pdbx_strand_id
1 'polypeptide(L)'
;MICASEQSVVVVDTVYDAVRERFASHGGYLLQGKELKAVQDIILKNGALNAAIVGQPAAKIAELAGFTVPATTKILIGEVTNVDESEPFAHEKLSPTLAMYRAKDFEDAVAKAEKLVAMGGIGHTSCLYTDQDNQPARVAYFGQMMKTARILINTPASQGGIGDLYNFKLAPSLTLGCGSWGGNSISENVGPKHLINKKTVAKRAENMLWHKLPKSIYFRRGSLPIALDEVITDGHKRALIVTDRFLFNNGYADQITSVLKAAGVETEVFFEVEADPTLTIVRKGADLANSFKPDVIIALGGGSPMDAAKIMWVMYEHPETHFEELALRFMDIRKRIYKFPKMGVKAKMVAIHYHFRYRF
;
A
#
# COMPACT_ATOMS: atom_id res chain seq x y z
N MET A 1 20.80 -8.31 33.25
CA MET A 1 19.94 -9.32 32.60
C MET A 1 18.86 -8.58 31.84
N ILE A 2 18.84 -8.67 30.51
CA ILE A 2 17.90 -7.97 29.61
C ILE A 2 17.48 -8.97 28.54
N CYS A 3 16.18 -9.13 28.28
CA CYS A 3 15.67 -10.12 27.31
C CYS A 3 16.11 -9.81 25.86
N ALA A 4 16.32 -8.54 25.52
CA ALA A 4 16.83 -8.13 24.20
C ALA A 4 18.34 -8.39 24.01
N SER A 5 19.03 -8.99 24.98
CA SER A 5 20.47 -9.25 24.88
C SER A 5 20.80 -10.36 23.87
N GLU A 6 21.94 -10.19 23.19
CA GLU A 6 22.43 -11.12 22.19
C GLU A 6 22.64 -12.52 22.77
N GLN A 7 22.02 -13.53 22.14
CA GLN A 7 22.19 -14.94 22.50
C GLN A 7 23.21 -15.65 21.62
N SER A 8 23.34 -15.20 20.38
CA SER A 8 24.17 -15.83 19.35
C SER A 8 24.73 -14.76 18.43
N VAL A 9 25.93 -15.01 17.90
CA VAL A 9 26.54 -14.25 16.81
C VAL A 9 26.74 -15.16 15.61
N VAL A 10 26.22 -14.76 14.45
CA VAL A 10 26.40 -15.48 13.19
C VAL A 10 27.30 -14.62 12.31
N VAL A 11 28.48 -15.13 11.96
CA VAL A 11 29.52 -14.36 11.28
C VAL A 11 29.80 -14.97 9.91
N VAL A 12 29.79 -14.13 8.88
CA VAL A 12 30.13 -14.56 7.51
C VAL A 12 31.62 -14.95 7.43
N ASP A 13 31.91 -15.99 6.67
CA ASP A 13 33.20 -16.69 6.64
C ASP A 13 34.37 -15.74 6.38
N THR A 14 34.20 -14.84 5.41
CA THR A 14 35.20 -13.83 5.01
C THR A 14 35.74 -12.95 6.14
N VAL A 15 35.03 -12.81 7.26
CA VAL A 15 35.47 -12.01 8.43
C VAL A 15 35.43 -12.79 9.74
N TYR A 16 35.16 -14.10 9.71
CA TYR A 16 34.95 -14.90 10.92
C TYR A 16 36.15 -14.86 11.87
N ASP A 17 37.34 -15.11 11.34
CA ASP A 17 38.55 -15.23 12.16
C ASP A 17 38.93 -13.87 12.78
N ALA A 18 38.75 -12.78 12.03
CA ALA A 18 38.94 -11.43 12.54
C ALA A 18 37.96 -11.12 13.69
N VAL A 19 36.68 -11.47 13.56
CA VAL A 19 35.69 -11.27 14.63
C VAL A 19 36.02 -12.13 15.85
N ARG A 20 36.42 -13.38 15.64
CA ARG A 20 36.84 -14.31 16.70
C ARG A 20 38.02 -13.74 17.50
N GLU A 21 39.03 -13.20 16.82
CA GLU A 21 40.18 -12.54 17.47
C GLU A 21 39.77 -11.27 18.24
N ARG A 22 38.84 -10.48 17.70
CA ARG A 22 38.31 -9.29 18.38
C ARG A 22 37.56 -9.66 19.66
N PHE A 23 36.81 -10.74 19.68
CA PHE A 23 36.21 -11.25 20.93
C PHE A 23 37.29 -11.67 21.93
N ALA A 24 38.28 -12.47 21.51
CA ALA A 24 39.36 -12.94 22.37
C ALA A 24 40.10 -11.78 23.06
N SER A 25 40.43 -10.74 22.30
CA SER A 25 41.15 -9.56 22.81
C SER A 25 40.31 -8.65 23.73
N HIS A 26 38.98 -8.77 23.74
CA HIS A 26 38.08 -7.89 24.51
C HIS A 26 37.38 -8.61 25.68
N GLY A 27 37.91 -9.75 26.11
CA GLY A 27 37.43 -10.52 27.26
C GLY A 27 36.44 -11.64 26.92
N GLY A 28 36.33 -12.03 25.65
CA GLY A 28 35.68 -13.27 25.23
C GLY A 28 36.61 -14.47 25.42
N TYR A 29 36.14 -15.49 26.12
CA TYR A 29 36.86 -16.76 26.28
C TYR A 29 36.26 -17.80 25.35
N LEU A 30 37.04 -18.23 24.34
CA LEU A 30 36.63 -19.17 23.31
C LEU A 30 36.77 -20.59 23.87
N LEU A 31 35.64 -21.25 24.12
CA LEU A 31 35.59 -22.59 24.71
C LEU A 31 36.07 -23.65 23.73
N GLN A 32 36.87 -24.62 24.20
CA GLN A 32 37.37 -25.71 23.35
C GLN A 32 37.17 -27.09 23.97
N GLY A 33 36.91 -28.10 23.13
CA GLY A 33 36.88 -29.51 23.51
C GLY A 33 36.02 -29.79 24.74
N LYS A 34 36.67 -30.17 25.85
CA LYS A 34 35.99 -30.53 27.10
C LYS A 34 35.32 -29.33 27.79
N GLU A 35 35.87 -28.13 27.67
CA GLU A 35 35.28 -26.92 28.27
C GLU A 35 33.96 -26.57 27.60
N LEU A 36 33.91 -26.63 26.26
CA LEU A 36 32.68 -26.41 25.49
C LEU A 36 31.58 -27.37 25.93
N LYS A 37 31.92 -28.67 26.01
CA LYS A 37 30.98 -29.70 26.43
C LYS A 37 30.49 -29.49 27.86
N ALA A 38 31.40 -29.14 28.77
CA ALA A 38 31.04 -28.87 30.16
C ALA A 38 30.07 -27.68 30.30
N VAL A 39 30.25 -26.62 29.51
CA VAL A 39 29.29 -25.49 29.50
C VAL A 39 27.96 -25.91 28.87
N GLN A 40 27.96 -26.66 27.76
CA GLN A 40 26.74 -27.19 27.15
C GLN A 40 25.89 -27.99 28.15
N ASP A 41 26.54 -28.84 28.95
CA ASP A 41 25.86 -29.72 29.91
C ASP A 41 25.25 -28.97 31.11
N ILE A 42 25.64 -27.71 31.35
CA ILE A 42 25.06 -26.89 32.42
C ILE A 42 24.09 -25.81 31.93
N ILE A 43 24.02 -25.51 30.62
CA ILE A 43 23.08 -24.51 30.10
C ILE A 43 21.64 -24.97 30.34
N LEU A 44 21.34 -26.23 29.98
CA LEU A 44 20.02 -26.82 30.16
C LEU A 44 20.06 -27.89 31.24
N LYS A 45 19.10 -27.86 32.15
CA LYS A 45 18.87 -28.89 33.16
C LYS A 45 17.45 -29.42 32.99
N ASN A 46 17.32 -30.72 32.71
CA ASN A 46 16.03 -31.37 32.43
C ASN A 46 15.24 -30.70 31.29
N GLY A 47 15.94 -30.22 30.24
CA GLY A 47 15.32 -29.57 29.08
C GLY A 47 14.90 -28.11 29.30
N ALA A 48 15.11 -27.54 30.48
CA ALA A 48 14.85 -26.14 30.78
C ALA A 48 16.14 -25.37 31.07
N LEU A 49 16.13 -24.05 30.91
CA LEU A 49 17.26 -23.19 31.26
C LEU A 49 17.65 -23.38 32.73
N ASN A 50 18.94 -23.64 32.98
CA ASN A 50 19.47 -23.81 34.32
C ASN A 50 19.48 -22.48 35.08
N ALA A 51 18.58 -22.32 36.05
CA ALA A 51 18.50 -21.11 36.88
C ALA A 51 19.82 -20.75 37.58
N ALA A 52 20.72 -21.73 37.82
CA ALA A 52 21.99 -21.48 38.48
C ALA A 52 22.97 -20.62 37.65
N ILE A 53 22.80 -20.54 36.33
CA ILE A 53 23.68 -19.73 35.46
C ILE A 53 23.12 -18.32 35.21
N VAL A 54 21.82 -18.12 35.46
CA VAL A 54 21.10 -16.89 35.11
C VAL A 54 21.69 -15.69 35.86
N GLY A 55 22.13 -14.68 35.12
CA GLY A 55 22.72 -13.46 35.67
C GLY A 55 24.07 -13.62 36.36
N GLN A 56 24.69 -14.80 36.34
CA GLN A 56 26.00 -15.04 36.95
C GLN A 56 27.16 -14.53 36.08
N PRO A 57 28.29 -14.11 36.67
CA PRO A 57 29.50 -13.78 35.91
C PRO A 57 30.06 -14.97 35.13
N ALA A 58 30.73 -14.72 34.00
CA ALA A 58 31.36 -15.76 33.17
C ALA A 58 32.30 -16.69 33.97
N ALA A 59 33.11 -16.12 34.88
CA ALA A 59 33.99 -16.91 35.75
C ALA A 59 33.24 -17.88 36.67
N LYS A 60 32.06 -17.47 37.18
CA LYS A 60 31.24 -18.33 38.04
C LYS A 60 30.58 -19.46 37.24
N ILE A 61 30.18 -19.19 36.00
CA ILE A 61 29.62 -20.19 35.09
C ILE A 61 30.69 -21.24 34.74
N ALA A 62 31.93 -20.82 34.48
CA ALA A 62 33.05 -21.74 34.27
C ALA A 62 33.29 -22.64 35.50
N GLU A 63 33.26 -22.06 36.71
CA GLU A 63 33.40 -22.81 37.97
C GLU A 63 32.28 -23.85 38.13
N LEU A 64 31.03 -23.49 37.83
CA LEU A 64 29.88 -24.41 37.82
C LEU A 64 30.04 -25.53 36.79
N ALA A 65 30.72 -25.26 35.67
CA ALA A 65 31.07 -26.25 34.65
C ALA A 65 32.33 -27.06 35.02
N GLY A 66 32.95 -26.80 36.17
CA GLY A 66 34.09 -27.58 36.67
C GLY A 66 35.46 -27.16 36.13
N PHE A 67 35.59 -25.94 35.60
CA PHE A 67 36.89 -25.38 35.20
C PHE A 67 37.03 -23.92 35.63
N THR A 68 38.18 -23.31 35.35
CA THR A 68 38.44 -21.90 35.71
C THR A 68 38.88 -21.12 34.50
N VAL A 69 38.51 -19.85 34.46
CA VAL A 69 38.91 -18.88 33.44
C VAL A 69 39.51 -17.65 34.12
N PRO A 70 40.30 -16.82 33.41
CA PRO A 70 40.81 -15.57 33.97
C PRO A 70 39.68 -14.71 34.53
N ALA A 71 39.89 -14.06 35.68
CA ALA A 71 38.88 -13.22 36.33
C ALA A 71 38.43 -12.01 35.47
N THR A 72 39.24 -11.63 34.48
CA THR A 72 38.93 -10.59 33.50
C THR A 72 37.99 -11.04 32.38
N THR A 73 37.65 -12.34 32.32
CA THR A 73 36.73 -12.91 31.34
C THR A 73 35.35 -12.30 31.51
N LYS A 74 34.83 -11.69 30.44
CA LYS A 74 33.52 -11.03 30.42
C LYS A 74 32.43 -11.95 29.89
N ILE A 75 32.75 -12.82 28.94
CA ILE A 75 31.78 -13.68 28.26
C ILE A 75 32.44 -15.00 27.83
N LEU A 76 31.72 -16.12 27.99
CA LEU A 76 32.12 -17.42 27.45
C LEU A 76 31.52 -17.61 26.07
N ILE A 77 32.31 -18.03 25.09
CA ILE A 77 31.87 -18.15 23.70
C ILE A 77 32.04 -19.60 23.23
N GLY A 78 30.93 -20.23 22.85
CA GLY A 78 30.92 -21.56 22.25
C GLY A 78 30.86 -21.48 20.74
N GLU A 79 31.90 -21.95 20.05
CA GLU A 79 31.87 -22.12 18.59
C GLU A 79 31.09 -23.40 18.26
N VAL A 80 29.90 -23.25 17.67
CA VAL A 80 28.94 -24.35 17.45
C VAL A 80 28.36 -24.30 16.03
N THR A 81 27.84 -25.43 15.55
CA THR A 81 27.32 -25.55 14.17
C THR A 81 25.81 -25.72 14.11
N ASN A 82 25.22 -26.36 15.12
CA ASN A 82 23.81 -26.73 15.11
C ASN A 82 22.94 -25.56 15.59
N VAL A 83 21.89 -25.27 14.83
CA VAL A 83 20.93 -24.17 15.07
C VAL A 83 19.54 -24.72 15.42
N ASP A 84 19.51 -25.88 16.07
CA ASP A 84 18.32 -26.60 16.46
C ASP A 84 18.34 -26.91 17.97
N GLU A 85 17.25 -27.49 18.47
CA GLU A 85 17.04 -27.72 19.91
C GLU A 85 18.11 -28.61 20.56
N SER A 86 18.85 -29.41 19.78
CA SER A 86 19.90 -30.28 20.29
C SER A 86 21.14 -29.52 20.78
N GLU A 87 21.30 -28.25 20.40
CA GLU A 87 22.42 -27.41 20.77
C GLU A 87 22.06 -26.47 21.92
N PRO A 88 22.55 -26.69 23.16
CA PRO A 88 22.25 -25.82 24.29
C PRO A 88 22.62 -24.35 24.04
N PHE A 89 23.69 -24.09 23.29
CA PHE A 89 24.07 -22.72 22.93
C PHE A 89 23.07 -22.00 22.03
N ALA A 90 22.23 -22.72 21.28
CA ALA A 90 21.19 -22.15 20.41
C ALA A 90 20.01 -21.54 21.20
N HIS A 91 19.85 -21.91 22.48
CA HIS A 91 18.76 -21.45 23.34
C HIS A 91 19.05 -20.09 23.97
N GLU A 92 18.02 -19.50 24.58
CA GLU A 92 18.17 -18.34 25.45
C GLU A 92 18.90 -18.75 26.75
N LYS A 93 19.95 -18.00 27.11
CA LYS A 93 20.88 -18.35 28.19
C LYS A 93 20.85 -17.38 29.39
N LEU A 94 20.27 -16.18 29.21
CA LEU A 94 20.15 -15.11 30.21
C LEU A 94 21.40 -14.89 31.09
N SER A 95 22.57 -15.08 30.51
CA SER A 95 23.87 -15.07 31.17
C SER A 95 24.97 -14.66 30.19
N PRO A 96 26.19 -14.33 30.65
CA PRO A 96 27.33 -13.98 29.80
C PRO A 96 27.91 -15.21 29.07
N THR A 97 27.08 -15.84 28.25
CA THR A 97 27.42 -16.96 27.37
C THR A 97 26.87 -16.68 25.97
N LEU A 98 27.69 -16.89 24.93
CA LEU A 98 27.35 -16.55 23.56
C LEU A 98 27.65 -17.73 22.63
N ALA A 99 26.71 -18.06 21.75
CA ALA A 99 26.99 -18.98 20.65
C ALA A 99 27.66 -18.23 19.49
N MET A 100 28.69 -18.80 18.87
CA MET A 100 29.31 -18.26 17.66
C MET A 100 29.18 -19.25 16.52
N TYR A 101 28.56 -18.81 15.43
CA TYR A 101 28.27 -19.60 14.24
C TYR A 101 29.01 -19.05 13.03
N ARG A 102 29.62 -19.92 12.24
CA ARG A 102 30.19 -19.57 10.94
C ARG A 102 29.14 -19.73 9.85
N ALA A 103 28.98 -18.70 9.01
CA ALA A 103 28.10 -18.71 7.86
C ALA A 103 28.90 -18.56 6.57
N LYS A 104 28.53 -19.28 5.50
CA LYS A 104 29.24 -19.23 4.22
C LYS A 104 29.21 -17.81 3.64
N ASP A 105 28.04 -17.19 3.68
CA ASP A 105 27.74 -15.88 3.14
C ASP A 105 26.61 -15.22 3.94
N PHE A 106 26.18 -14.04 3.49
CA PHE A 106 25.14 -13.27 4.16
C PHE A 106 23.78 -13.99 4.18
N GLU A 107 23.38 -14.65 3.09
CA GLU A 107 22.07 -15.32 3.01
C GLU A 107 22.02 -16.54 3.94
N ASP A 108 23.10 -17.33 3.98
CA ASP A 108 23.26 -18.42 4.95
C ASP A 108 23.24 -17.90 6.40
N ALA A 109 23.83 -16.73 6.65
CA ALA A 109 23.79 -16.10 7.97
C ALA A 109 22.35 -15.72 8.38
N VAL A 110 21.58 -15.12 7.46
CA VAL A 110 20.16 -14.78 7.68
C VAL A 110 19.34 -16.06 7.90
N ALA A 111 19.55 -17.10 7.11
CA ALA A 111 18.83 -18.37 7.25
C ALA A 111 19.09 -19.05 8.62
N LYS A 112 20.33 -19.00 9.11
CA LYS A 112 20.67 -19.47 10.47
C LYS A 112 20.01 -18.62 11.54
N ALA A 113 20.06 -17.30 11.40
CA ALA A 113 19.40 -16.38 12.33
C ALA A 113 17.88 -16.60 12.40
N GLU A 114 17.23 -16.87 11.25
CA GLU A 114 15.78 -17.12 11.20
C GLU A 114 15.41 -18.38 12.00
N LYS A 115 16.20 -19.46 11.87
CA LYS A 115 16.01 -20.70 12.64
C LYS A 115 16.16 -20.46 14.15
N LEU A 116 17.22 -19.75 14.55
CA LEU A 116 17.46 -19.41 15.96
C LEU A 116 16.30 -18.56 16.54
N VAL A 117 15.82 -17.58 15.77
CA VAL A 117 14.66 -16.76 16.16
C VAL A 117 13.40 -17.62 16.28
N ALA A 118 13.15 -18.52 15.33
CA ALA A 118 11.96 -19.37 15.33
C ALA A 118 11.88 -20.29 16.56
N MET A 119 13.03 -20.72 17.10
CA MET A 119 13.08 -21.59 18.28
C MET A 119 12.71 -20.89 19.59
N GLY A 120 13.26 -19.70 19.85
CA GLY A 120 13.15 -19.08 21.18
C GLY A 120 13.05 -17.56 21.20
N GLY A 121 13.14 -16.90 20.04
CA GLY A 121 13.18 -15.44 19.93
C GLY A 121 12.04 -14.84 19.10
N ILE A 122 11.06 -15.63 18.69
CA ILE A 122 10.08 -15.21 17.70
C ILE A 122 9.30 -13.98 18.18
N GLY A 123 9.24 -12.98 17.32
CA GLY A 123 8.60 -11.71 17.60
C GLY A 123 9.42 -10.74 18.47
N HIS A 124 10.55 -11.14 19.06
CA HIS A 124 11.26 -10.30 20.03
C HIS A 124 12.26 -9.33 19.40
N THR A 125 13.54 -9.73 19.24
CA THR A 125 14.63 -8.86 18.76
C THR A 125 15.60 -9.61 17.88
N SER A 126 16.05 -8.98 16.79
CA SER A 126 17.21 -9.39 16.00
C SER A 126 18.12 -8.19 15.73
N CYS A 127 19.40 -8.43 15.50
CA CYS A 127 20.37 -7.38 15.20
C CYS A 127 21.26 -7.77 14.02
N LEU A 128 21.54 -6.79 13.14
CA LEU A 128 22.45 -6.91 12.02
C LEU A 128 23.54 -5.82 12.13
N TYR A 129 24.79 -6.26 12.07
CA TYR A 129 25.93 -5.36 11.86
C TYR A 129 26.34 -5.42 10.39
N THR A 130 26.26 -4.29 9.69
CA THR A 130 26.58 -4.18 8.27
C THR A 130 26.91 -2.73 7.89
N ASP A 131 27.54 -2.49 6.74
CA ASP A 131 27.70 -1.14 6.22
C ASP A 131 26.33 -0.60 5.76
N GLN A 132 25.60 0.01 6.68
CA GLN A 132 24.20 0.38 6.49
C GLN A 132 24.00 1.44 5.40
N ASP A 133 25.01 2.26 5.12
CA ASP A 133 24.93 3.36 4.16
C ASP A 133 25.14 2.85 2.73
N ASN A 134 26.00 1.84 2.56
CA ASN A 134 26.32 1.26 1.25
C ASN A 134 25.62 -0.08 0.97
N GLN A 135 24.99 -0.73 1.96
CA GLN A 135 24.32 -2.02 1.81
C GLN A 135 22.83 -1.99 2.22
N PRO A 136 22.02 -1.04 1.69
CA PRO A 136 20.60 -0.96 2.03
C PRO A 136 19.81 -2.22 1.65
N ALA A 137 20.25 -2.95 0.62
CA ALA A 137 19.66 -4.22 0.22
C ALA A 137 19.78 -5.29 1.31
N ARG A 138 20.90 -5.34 2.05
CA ARG A 138 21.09 -6.29 3.17
C ARG A 138 20.16 -5.96 4.32
N VAL A 139 20.03 -4.68 4.65
CA VAL A 139 19.11 -4.19 5.69
C VAL A 139 17.65 -4.54 5.33
N ALA A 140 17.25 -4.28 4.08
CA ALA A 140 15.91 -4.61 3.60
C ALA A 140 15.64 -6.13 3.61
N TYR A 141 16.58 -6.94 3.14
CA TYR A 141 16.46 -8.40 3.13
C TYR A 141 16.35 -8.96 4.55
N PHE A 142 17.25 -8.55 5.45
CA PHE A 142 17.19 -8.95 6.86
C PHE A 142 15.86 -8.53 7.51
N GLY A 143 15.39 -7.32 7.21
CA GLY A 143 14.10 -6.79 7.65
C GLY A 143 12.89 -7.62 7.21
N GLN A 144 12.94 -8.20 6.01
CA GLN A 144 11.87 -9.04 5.46
C GLN A 144 11.88 -10.46 6.03
N MET A 145 13.07 -11.01 6.25
CA MET A 145 13.23 -12.40 6.67
C MET A 145 13.05 -12.59 8.18
N MET A 146 13.52 -11.64 8.99
CA MET A 146 13.46 -11.78 10.45
C MET A 146 12.04 -11.59 10.99
N LYS A 147 11.48 -12.65 11.59
CA LYS A 147 10.22 -12.60 12.33
C LYS A 147 10.42 -12.04 13.74
N THR A 148 10.90 -10.82 13.85
CA THR A 148 11.12 -10.10 15.12
C THR A 148 10.54 -8.70 15.04
N ALA A 149 9.88 -8.23 16.11
CA ALA A 149 9.28 -6.90 16.13
C ALA A 149 10.31 -5.76 16.16
N ARG A 150 11.47 -6.01 16.80
CA ARG A 150 12.59 -5.07 16.87
C ARG A 150 13.75 -5.60 16.02
N ILE A 151 14.00 -4.92 14.91
CA ILE A 151 15.13 -5.21 14.01
C ILE A 151 16.12 -4.07 14.16
N LEU A 152 17.30 -4.39 14.65
CA LEU A 152 18.31 -3.43 15.06
C LEU A 152 19.47 -3.45 14.07
N ILE A 153 19.91 -2.28 13.61
CA ILE A 153 21.02 -2.14 12.68
C ILE A 153 22.14 -1.39 13.38
N ASN A 154 23.33 -1.99 13.43
CA ASN A 154 24.54 -1.40 14.01
C ASN A 154 24.39 -0.83 15.43
N THR A 155 23.58 -1.48 16.26
CA THR A 155 23.41 -1.11 17.68
C THR A 155 23.44 -2.37 18.54
N PRO A 156 24.01 -2.31 19.77
CA PRO A 156 23.89 -3.41 20.71
C PRO A 156 22.41 -3.71 20.98
N ALA A 157 22.04 -5.00 20.98
CA ALA A 157 20.65 -5.42 20.99
C ALA A 157 19.95 -5.10 22.32
N SER A 158 20.68 -5.23 23.42
CA SER A 158 20.18 -4.92 24.77
C SER A 158 19.66 -3.48 24.88
N GLN A 159 20.48 -2.50 24.47
CA GLN A 159 20.13 -1.08 24.55
C GLN A 159 19.28 -0.62 23.36
N GLY A 160 19.55 -1.15 22.17
CA GLY A 160 18.78 -0.84 20.98
C GLY A 160 17.31 -1.28 21.11
N GLY A 161 17.06 -2.45 21.70
CA GLY A 161 15.73 -3.02 21.85
C GLY A 161 14.85 -2.29 22.86
N ILE A 162 15.44 -1.80 23.97
CA ILE A 162 14.71 -1.01 24.96
C ILE A 162 14.39 0.41 24.47
N GLY A 163 15.08 0.90 23.43
CA GLY A 163 14.79 2.15 22.74
C GLY A 163 15.45 3.40 23.34
N ASP A 164 15.30 4.52 22.63
CA ASP A 164 15.69 5.90 22.96
C ASP A 164 17.19 6.20 23.15
N LEU A 165 18.04 5.20 23.43
CA LEU A 165 19.47 5.43 23.65
C LEU A 165 20.29 5.51 22.34
N TYR A 166 20.08 4.54 21.44
CA TYR A 166 20.80 4.45 20.15
C TYR A 166 19.89 4.62 18.94
N ASN A 167 18.57 4.69 19.17
CA ASN A 167 17.60 4.93 18.12
C ASN A 167 16.39 5.69 18.70
N PHE A 168 15.84 6.60 17.91
CA PHE A 168 14.65 7.39 18.28
C PHE A 168 13.34 6.81 17.72
N LYS A 169 13.41 5.62 17.13
CA LYS A 169 12.26 4.98 16.49
C LYS A 169 11.50 4.05 17.44
N LEU A 170 12.20 3.47 18.41
CA LEU A 170 11.61 2.65 19.46
C LEU A 170 11.40 3.48 20.72
N ALA A 171 10.18 3.50 21.23
CA ALA A 171 9.87 4.17 22.49
C ALA A 171 10.61 3.48 23.66
N PRO A 172 11.10 4.22 24.66
CA PRO A 172 11.79 3.64 25.81
C PRO A 172 10.85 2.70 26.60
N SER A 173 11.25 1.45 26.81
CA SER A 173 10.47 0.49 27.60
C SER A 173 11.30 -0.72 28.07
N LEU A 174 10.89 -1.29 29.21
CA LEU A 174 11.36 -2.60 29.69
C LEU A 174 10.32 -3.72 29.49
N THR A 175 9.16 -3.38 28.93
CA THR A 175 8.14 -4.34 28.53
C THR A 175 8.06 -4.35 27.01
N LEU A 176 8.56 -5.43 26.42
CA LEU A 176 8.82 -5.54 25.00
C LEU A 176 7.83 -6.55 24.38
N GLY A 177 6.78 -6.07 23.70
CA GLY A 177 5.76 -6.96 23.14
C GLY A 177 6.24 -7.72 21.90
N CYS A 178 6.02 -9.02 21.82
CA CYS A 178 6.49 -9.89 20.73
C CYS A 178 5.49 -10.03 19.56
N GLY A 179 4.40 -9.26 19.56
CA GLY A 179 3.35 -9.36 18.56
C GLY A 179 2.65 -10.72 18.55
N SER A 180 1.82 -10.95 17.52
CA SER A 180 1.01 -12.16 17.42
C SER A 180 1.84 -13.44 17.26
N TRP A 181 3.06 -13.35 16.71
CA TRP A 181 3.96 -14.50 16.61
C TRP A 181 4.39 -15.03 17.98
N GLY A 182 4.62 -14.14 18.95
CA GLY A 182 4.93 -14.49 20.34
C GLY A 182 3.70 -14.55 21.25
N GLY A 183 2.48 -14.63 20.70
CA GLY A 183 1.25 -14.70 21.50
C GLY A 183 0.87 -13.42 22.24
N ASN A 184 1.37 -12.26 21.81
CA ASN A 184 1.02 -10.95 22.40
C ASN A 184 0.06 -10.15 21.50
N SER A 185 -0.75 -9.29 22.11
CA SER A 185 -1.65 -8.37 21.39
C SER A 185 -0.93 -7.16 20.77
N ILE A 186 0.35 -6.95 21.12
CA ILE A 186 1.15 -5.80 20.72
C ILE A 186 2.58 -6.22 20.37
N SER A 187 3.16 -5.58 19.34
CA SER A 187 4.56 -5.73 18.92
C SER A 187 5.43 -4.53 19.31
N GLU A 188 4.85 -3.53 19.97
CA GLU A 188 5.52 -2.29 20.31
C GLU A 188 6.30 -2.39 21.63
N ASN A 189 7.14 -1.39 21.89
CA ASN A 189 7.62 -1.11 23.24
C ASN A 189 6.43 -0.56 24.04
N VAL A 190 6.05 -1.23 25.12
CA VAL A 190 4.85 -0.84 25.90
C VAL A 190 5.10 0.50 26.55
N GLY A 191 4.07 1.33 26.56
CA GLY A 191 4.11 2.71 27.04
C GLY A 191 2.71 3.25 27.31
N PRO A 192 2.56 4.51 27.76
CA PRO A 192 1.30 5.04 28.30
C PRO A 192 0.08 4.89 27.39
N LYS A 193 0.25 4.99 26.06
CA LYS A 193 -0.85 4.83 25.09
C LYS A 193 -1.56 3.47 25.18
N HIS A 194 -0.87 2.44 25.64
CA HIS A 194 -1.41 1.08 25.78
C HIS A 194 -2.22 0.90 27.08
N LEU A 195 -2.13 1.86 28.00
CA LEU A 195 -2.77 1.82 29.32
C LEU A 195 -4.02 2.70 29.38
N ILE A 196 -4.40 3.35 28.27
CA ILE A 196 -5.51 4.30 28.20
C ILE A 196 -6.45 3.93 27.06
N ASN A 197 -7.76 3.88 27.35
CA ASN A 197 -8.80 3.72 26.34
C ASN A 197 -9.07 5.05 25.62
N LYS A 198 -9.11 5.03 24.28
CA LYS A 198 -9.54 6.18 23.45
C LYS A 198 -11.03 6.08 23.12
N LYS A 199 -11.85 6.99 23.67
CA LYS A 199 -13.27 7.11 23.32
C LYS A 199 -13.44 7.92 22.02
N THR A 200 -14.16 7.39 21.04
CA THR A 200 -14.48 8.10 19.78
C THR A 200 -15.97 8.43 19.73
N VAL A 201 -16.32 9.72 19.61
CA VAL A 201 -17.71 10.18 19.44
C VAL A 201 -17.91 10.53 17.97
N ALA A 202 -18.64 9.69 17.23
CA ALA A 202 -18.96 9.90 15.82
C ALA A 202 -20.43 10.31 15.65
N LYS A 203 -20.68 11.39 14.89
CA LYS A 203 -22.03 11.85 14.52
C LYS A 203 -22.39 11.31 13.13
N ARG A 204 -23.68 11.08 12.88
CA ARG A 204 -24.19 10.76 11.53
C ARG A 204 -23.85 11.91 10.59
N ALA A 205 -23.18 11.59 9.48
CA ALA A 205 -23.02 12.47 8.34
C ALA A 205 -23.74 11.84 7.14
N GLU A 206 -24.33 12.66 6.28
CA GLU A 206 -24.92 12.18 5.03
C GLU A 206 -23.87 12.19 3.92
N ASN A 207 -24.00 11.26 2.97
CA ASN A 207 -23.15 11.25 1.79
C ASN A 207 -23.43 12.48 0.93
N MET A 208 -22.37 13.18 0.52
CA MET A 208 -22.47 14.34 -0.35
C MET A 208 -23.09 13.94 -1.70
N LEU A 209 -24.25 14.53 -2.03
CA LEU A 209 -24.85 14.44 -3.36
C LEU A 209 -24.23 15.51 -4.26
N TRP A 210 -23.65 15.12 -5.39
CA TRP A 210 -23.14 16.05 -6.41
C TRP A 210 -23.83 15.76 -7.75
N HIS A 211 -24.49 16.77 -8.32
CA HIS A 211 -25.00 16.78 -9.68
C HIS A 211 -24.10 17.57 -10.64
N LYS A 212 -23.62 16.96 -11.74
CA LYS A 212 -22.90 17.65 -12.83
C LYS A 212 -23.82 17.81 -14.05
N LEU A 213 -24.14 19.06 -14.38
CA LEU A 213 -24.96 19.40 -15.55
C LEU A 213 -24.09 19.78 -16.75
N PRO A 214 -24.53 19.50 -18.00
CA PRO A 214 -23.99 20.15 -19.18
C PRO A 214 -23.97 21.68 -19.02
N LYS A 215 -23.01 22.37 -19.67
CA LYS A 215 -22.84 23.82 -19.53
C LYS A 215 -24.05 24.62 -20.04
N SER A 216 -24.69 24.15 -21.12
CA SER A 216 -25.81 24.85 -21.75
C SER A 216 -27.01 23.90 -21.88
N ILE A 217 -28.06 24.15 -21.09
CA ILE A 217 -29.36 23.47 -21.18
C ILE A 217 -30.44 24.55 -21.27
N TYR A 218 -31.14 24.59 -22.39
CA TYR A 218 -32.24 25.53 -22.64
C TYR A 218 -33.56 24.82 -22.42
N PHE A 219 -34.45 25.44 -21.63
CA PHE A 219 -35.74 24.88 -21.28
C PHE A 219 -36.81 25.99 -21.20
N ARG A 220 -38.09 25.60 -21.33
CA ARG A 220 -39.30 26.45 -21.43
C ARG A 220 -39.54 27.11 -22.80
N ARG A 221 -40.76 27.65 -22.97
CA ARG A 221 -41.23 28.33 -24.20
C ARG A 221 -40.32 29.52 -24.53
N GLY A 222 -40.00 29.68 -25.82
CA GLY A 222 -39.16 30.78 -26.31
C GLY A 222 -37.66 30.56 -26.18
N SER A 223 -37.22 29.42 -25.63
CA SER A 223 -35.80 29.13 -25.45
C SER A 223 -35.09 28.68 -26.74
N LEU A 224 -35.83 28.14 -27.72
CA LEU A 224 -35.27 27.63 -28.97
C LEU A 224 -34.54 28.72 -29.79
N PRO A 225 -35.13 29.91 -30.09
CA PRO A 225 -34.42 30.96 -30.81
C PRO A 225 -33.14 31.40 -30.11
N ILE A 226 -33.15 31.51 -28.78
CA ILE A 226 -31.96 31.89 -27.99
C ILE A 226 -30.86 30.83 -28.07
N ALA A 227 -31.24 29.55 -27.97
CA ALA A 227 -30.28 28.45 -28.08
C ALA A 227 -29.62 28.41 -29.46
N LEU A 228 -30.37 28.66 -30.54
CA LEU A 228 -29.83 28.70 -31.90
C LEU A 228 -28.99 29.95 -32.15
N ASP A 229 -29.40 31.10 -31.60
CA ASP A 229 -28.62 32.35 -31.68
C ASP A 229 -27.25 32.21 -31.00
N GLU A 230 -27.18 31.53 -29.85
CA GLU A 230 -25.89 31.20 -29.23
C GLU A 230 -25.05 30.29 -30.13
N VAL A 231 -25.64 29.25 -30.73
CA VAL A 231 -24.92 28.36 -31.66
C VAL A 231 -24.32 29.14 -32.83
N ILE A 232 -25.07 30.11 -33.37
CA ILE A 232 -24.64 30.94 -34.50
C ILE A 232 -23.57 31.95 -34.06
N THR A 233 -23.79 32.64 -32.94
CA THR A 233 -22.90 33.68 -32.42
C THR A 233 -21.56 33.10 -31.94
N ASP A 234 -21.56 31.88 -31.40
CA ASP A 234 -20.35 31.12 -31.04
C ASP A 234 -19.55 30.68 -32.27
N GLY A 235 -20.07 30.87 -33.49
CA GLY A 235 -19.37 30.67 -34.74
C GLY A 235 -19.33 29.22 -35.23
N HIS A 236 -20.16 28.34 -34.68
CA HIS A 236 -20.27 26.94 -35.11
C HIS A 236 -20.68 26.83 -36.58
N LYS A 237 -20.13 25.84 -37.29
CA LYS A 237 -20.29 25.66 -38.74
C LYS A 237 -20.97 24.35 -39.12
N ARG A 238 -20.98 23.34 -38.24
CA ARG A 238 -21.48 21.99 -38.54
C ARG A 238 -22.26 21.45 -37.34
N ALA A 239 -23.58 21.46 -37.42
CA ALA A 239 -24.45 21.01 -36.34
C ALA A 239 -25.00 19.60 -36.60
N LEU A 240 -24.76 18.66 -35.68
CA LEU A 240 -25.47 17.38 -35.63
C LEU A 240 -26.63 17.49 -34.67
N ILE A 241 -27.86 17.29 -35.16
CA ILE A 241 -29.07 17.33 -34.36
C ILE A 241 -29.45 15.89 -33.99
N VAL A 242 -29.55 15.60 -32.70
CA VAL A 242 -29.92 14.28 -32.17
C VAL A 242 -31.31 14.37 -31.55
N THR A 243 -32.27 13.63 -32.09
CA THR A 243 -33.69 13.69 -31.71
C THR A 243 -34.37 12.32 -31.84
N ASP A 244 -35.60 12.21 -31.35
CA ASP A 244 -36.47 11.05 -31.63
C ASP A 244 -37.29 11.23 -32.93
N ARG A 245 -37.84 10.13 -33.43
CA ARG A 245 -38.67 10.09 -34.66
C ARG A 245 -39.92 10.95 -34.55
N PHE A 246 -40.47 11.11 -33.35
CA PHE A 246 -41.71 11.85 -33.14
C PHE A 246 -41.49 13.34 -33.36
N LEU A 247 -40.45 13.92 -32.76
CA LEU A 247 -40.10 15.33 -32.95
C LEU A 247 -39.64 15.60 -34.38
N PHE A 248 -38.95 14.66 -35.01
CA PHE A 248 -38.56 14.74 -36.42
C PHE A 248 -39.80 14.81 -37.34
N ASN A 249 -40.71 13.82 -37.23
CA ASN A 249 -41.90 13.75 -38.08
C ASN A 249 -42.89 14.91 -37.89
N ASN A 250 -42.86 15.57 -36.73
CA ASN A 250 -43.66 16.76 -36.46
C ASN A 250 -42.99 18.07 -36.94
N GLY A 251 -41.85 17.99 -37.64
CA GLY A 251 -41.18 19.14 -38.26
C GLY A 251 -40.35 20.01 -37.30
N TYR A 252 -40.11 19.59 -36.06
CA TYR A 252 -39.30 20.37 -35.11
C TYR A 252 -37.82 20.39 -35.49
N ALA A 253 -37.30 19.29 -36.04
CA ALA A 253 -35.96 19.26 -36.60
C ALA A 253 -35.83 20.20 -37.82
N ASP A 254 -36.87 20.32 -38.64
CA ASP A 254 -36.90 21.20 -39.82
C ASP A 254 -36.83 22.68 -39.43
N GLN A 255 -37.50 23.07 -38.34
CA GLN A 255 -37.41 24.43 -37.80
C GLN A 255 -35.97 24.79 -37.41
N ILE A 256 -35.26 23.86 -36.75
CA ILE A 256 -33.86 24.07 -36.36
C ILE A 256 -32.94 24.14 -37.58
N THR A 257 -33.05 23.16 -38.47
CA THR A 257 -32.19 23.09 -39.66
C THR A 257 -32.40 24.30 -40.57
N SER A 258 -33.63 24.80 -40.71
CA SER A 258 -33.92 26.00 -41.52
C SER A 258 -33.22 27.25 -40.97
N VAL A 259 -33.29 27.48 -39.66
CA VAL A 259 -32.64 28.63 -38.99
C VAL A 259 -31.11 28.54 -39.11
N LEU A 260 -30.54 27.36 -38.83
CA LEU A 260 -29.10 27.14 -38.87
C LEU A 260 -28.55 27.24 -40.31
N LYS A 261 -29.23 26.66 -41.30
CA LYS A 261 -28.83 26.78 -42.71
C LYS A 261 -28.89 28.22 -43.22
N ALA A 262 -29.91 28.99 -42.81
CA ALA A 262 -30.00 30.41 -43.17
C ALA A 262 -28.82 31.23 -42.62
N ALA A 263 -28.23 30.79 -41.50
CA ALA A 263 -27.03 31.37 -40.91
C ALA A 263 -25.71 30.77 -41.44
N GLY A 264 -25.77 29.88 -42.44
CA GLY A 264 -24.59 29.26 -43.05
C GLY A 264 -23.99 28.09 -42.26
N VAL A 265 -24.76 27.47 -41.36
CA VAL A 265 -24.36 26.28 -40.62
C VAL A 265 -24.85 25.03 -41.36
N GLU A 266 -23.94 24.12 -41.70
CA GLU A 266 -24.30 22.81 -42.26
C GLU A 266 -24.94 21.94 -41.18
N THR A 267 -25.98 21.19 -41.52
CA THR A 267 -26.74 20.41 -40.53
C THR A 267 -26.98 18.98 -40.98
N GLU A 268 -26.79 18.02 -40.08
CA GLU A 268 -27.24 16.64 -40.21
C GLU A 268 -28.16 16.27 -39.06
N VAL A 269 -29.09 15.32 -39.29
CA VAL A 269 -30.09 14.93 -38.29
C VAL A 269 -30.05 13.43 -38.04
N PHE A 270 -29.77 13.05 -36.79
CA PHE A 270 -29.96 11.70 -36.28
C PHE A 270 -31.29 11.62 -35.52
N PHE A 271 -32.30 11.00 -36.12
CA PHE A 271 -33.66 10.94 -35.57
C PHE A 271 -34.08 9.54 -35.07
N GLU A 272 -33.14 8.58 -35.03
CA GLU A 272 -33.43 7.19 -34.62
C GLU A 272 -33.35 6.96 -33.10
N VAL A 273 -33.39 8.02 -32.27
CA VAL A 273 -33.35 7.84 -30.81
C VAL A 273 -34.69 7.31 -30.29
N GLU A 274 -34.65 6.15 -29.67
CA GLU A 274 -35.77 5.51 -29.00
C GLU A 274 -35.78 5.81 -27.50
N ALA A 275 -36.88 5.49 -26.81
CA ALA A 275 -36.91 5.48 -25.35
C ALA A 275 -35.90 4.45 -24.82
N ASP A 276 -35.18 4.78 -23.75
CA ASP A 276 -34.09 3.96 -23.19
C ASP A 276 -33.07 3.50 -24.25
N PRO A 277 -32.33 4.45 -24.86
CA PRO A 277 -31.55 4.21 -26.06
C PRO A 277 -30.46 3.14 -25.83
N THR A 278 -30.40 2.17 -26.75
CA THR A 278 -29.37 1.13 -26.72
C THR A 278 -28.02 1.65 -27.20
N LEU A 279 -26.93 1.00 -26.76
CA LEU A 279 -25.57 1.33 -27.24
C LEU A 279 -25.43 1.17 -28.76
N THR A 280 -26.19 0.28 -29.37
CA THR A 280 -26.21 0.11 -30.83
C THR A 280 -26.71 1.37 -31.55
N ILE A 281 -27.78 1.99 -31.04
CA ILE A 281 -28.32 3.25 -31.58
C ILE A 281 -27.31 4.38 -31.39
N VAL A 282 -26.70 4.45 -30.20
CA VAL A 282 -25.66 5.45 -29.89
C VAL A 282 -24.46 5.30 -30.84
N ARG A 283 -23.99 4.08 -31.11
CA ARG A 283 -22.88 3.83 -32.04
C ARG A 283 -23.19 4.34 -33.45
N LYS A 284 -24.40 4.06 -33.97
CA LYS A 284 -24.83 4.61 -35.27
C LYS A 284 -24.79 6.14 -35.31
N GLY A 285 -25.27 6.79 -34.25
CA GLY A 285 -25.21 8.25 -34.14
C GLY A 285 -23.77 8.78 -34.04
N ALA A 286 -22.89 8.07 -33.33
CA ALA A 286 -21.47 8.38 -33.27
C ALA A 286 -20.77 8.19 -34.62
N ASP A 287 -21.12 7.16 -35.40
CA ASP A 287 -20.58 6.93 -36.76
C ASP A 287 -21.01 8.05 -37.72
N LEU A 288 -22.24 8.52 -37.60
CA LEU A 288 -22.71 9.71 -38.31
C LEU A 288 -21.92 10.94 -37.88
N ALA A 289 -21.69 11.14 -36.58
CA ALA A 289 -20.86 12.24 -36.08
C ALA A 289 -19.42 12.16 -36.62
N ASN A 290 -18.82 10.98 -36.68
CA ASN A 290 -17.47 10.77 -37.21
C ASN A 290 -17.39 11.10 -38.71
N SER A 291 -18.42 10.76 -39.48
CA SER A 291 -18.50 11.02 -40.91
C SER A 291 -18.77 12.50 -41.19
N PHE A 292 -19.74 13.09 -40.49
CA PHE A 292 -20.17 14.47 -40.67
C PHE A 292 -19.22 15.49 -40.01
N LYS A 293 -18.48 15.09 -38.97
CA LYS A 293 -17.56 15.94 -38.21
C LYS A 293 -18.21 17.25 -37.71
N PRO A 294 -19.26 17.17 -36.87
CA PRO A 294 -19.89 18.34 -36.31
C PRO A 294 -18.97 19.07 -35.31
N ASP A 295 -19.06 20.39 -35.24
CA ASP A 295 -18.46 21.21 -34.18
C ASP A 295 -19.47 21.58 -33.08
N VAL A 296 -20.74 21.22 -33.27
CA VAL A 296 -21.79 21.28 -32.25
C VAL A 296 -22.76 20.10 -32.37
N ILE A 297 -23.09 19.47 -31.24
CA ILE A 297 -24.11 18.43 -31.13
C ILE A 297 -25.30 19.02 -30.37
N ILE A 298 -26.44 19.12 -31.04
CA ILE A 298 -27.69 19.65 -30.50
C ILE A 298 -28.59 18.48 -30.13
N ALA A 299 -28.78 18.25 -28.83
CA ALA A 299 -29.76 17.29 -28.34
C ALA A 299 -31.14 17.96 -28.28
N LEU A 300 -32.04 17.58 -29.17
CA LEU A 300 -33.42 18.06 -29.21
C LEU A 300 -34.36 17.02 -28.61
N GLY A 301 -35.05 17.36 -27.53
CA GLY A 301 -36.10 16.52 -26.96
C GLY A 301 -36.02 16.35 -25.45
N GLY A 302 -36.47 15.20 -24.95
CA GLY A 302 -36.49 14.86 -23.52
C GLY A 302 -35.24 14.10 -23.06
N GLY A 303 -35.37 13.32 -21.98
CA GLY A 303 -34.26 12.56 -21.39
C GLY A 303 -33.57 11.63 -22.38
N SER A 304 -34.33 10.87 -23.19
CA SER A 304 -33.74 9.86 -24.10
C SER A 304 -32.86 10.48 -25.21
N PRO A 305 -33.30 11.49 -25.99
CA PRO A 305 -32.41 12.20 -26.93
C PRO A 305 -31.21 12.84 -26.26
N MET A 306 -31.37 13.42 -25.07
CA MET A 306 -30.27 14.05 -24.33
C MET A 306 -29.23 13.04 -23.86
N ASP A 307 -29.65 11.89 -23.35
CA ASP A 307 -28.75 10.85 -22.86
C ASP A 307 -28.05 10.15 -24.03
N ALA A 308 -28.76 9.85 -25.12
CA ALA A 308 -28.16 9.36 -26.36
C ALA A 308 -27.09 10.32 -26.89
N ALA A 309 -27.40 11.62 -26.98
CA ALA A 309 -26.48 12.64 -27.47
C ALA A 309 -25.24 12.80 -26.57
N LYS A 310 -25.35 12.68 -25.25
CA LYS A 310 -24.19 12.71 -24.33
C LYS A 310 -23.23 11.56 -24.64
N ILE A 311 -23.75 10.36 -24.85
CA ILE A 311 -22.91 9.19 -25.11
C ILE A 311 -22.31 9.28 -26.52
N MET A 312 -23.08 9.70 -27.52
CA MET A 312 -22.57 9.98 -28.88
C MET A 312 -21.44 11.02 -28.84
N TRP A 313 -21.60 12.07 -28.05
CA TRP A 313 -20.59 13.11 -27.87
C TRP A 313 -19.30 12.56 -27.24
N VAL A 314 -19.40 11.74 -26.19
CA VAL A 314 -18.25 11.05 -25.59
C VAL A 314 -17.53 10.17 -26.61
N MET A 315 -18.27 9.35 -27.36
CA MET A 315 -17.68 8.44 -28.36
C MET A 315 -17.06 9.19 -29.55
N TYR A 316 -17.62 10.35 -29.91
CA TYR A 316 -17.08 11.20 -30.97
C TYR A 316 -15.79 11.93 -30.54
N GLU A 317 -15.78 12.51 -29.34
CA GLU A 317 -14.61 13.19 -28.77
C GLU A 317 -13.47 12.20 -28.49
N HIS A 318 -13.81 11.07 -27.88
CA HIS A 318 -12.88 10.07 -27.36
C HIS A 318 -13.25 8.65 -27.82
N PRO A 319 -13.00 8.29 -29.10
CA PRO A 319 -13.31 6.96 -29.63
C PRO A 319 -12.58 5.82 -28.90
N GLU A 320 -11.49 6.13 -28.18
CA GLU A 320 -10.74 5.21 -27.33
C GLU A 320 -11.42 4.88 -26.00
N THR A 321 -12.47 5.61 -25.62
CA THR A 321 -13.14 5.42 -24.32
C THR A 321 -14.10 4.24 -24.36
N HIS A 322 -13.90 3.26 -23.49
CA HIS A 322 -14.82 2.14 -23.30
C HIS A 322 -15.98 2.55 -22.39
N PHE A 323 -17.22 2.48 -22.89
CA PHE A 323 -18.41 2.93 -22.17
C PHE A 323 -18.62 2.17 -20.85
N GLU A 324 -18.26 0.88 -20.82
CA GLU A 324 -18.36 0.02 -19.66
C GLU A 324 -17.56 0.56 -18.46
N GLU A 325 -16.40 1.18 -18.72
CA GLU A 325 -15.55 1.79 -17.69
C GLU A 325 -16.18 3.06 -17.10
N LEU A 326 -16.94 3.82 -17.91
CA LEU A 326 -17.69 5.00 -17.49
C LEU A 326 -18.93 4.64 -16.67
N ALA A 327 -19.51 3.46 -16.92
CA ALA A 327 -20.75 2.96 -16.32
C ALA A 327 -20.56 2.19 -15.00
N LEU A 328 -19.31 2.00 -14.53
CA LEU A 328 -19.03 1.33 -13.25
C LEU A 328 -19.75 2.01 -12.07
N ARG A 329 -20.32 1.20 -11.18
CA ARG A 329 -20.96 1.68 -9.95
C ARG A 329 -19.90 1.92 -8.87
N PHE A 330 -19.96 3.08 -8.22
CA PHE A 330 -18.99 3.44 -7.16
C PHE A 330 -19.73 3.76 -5.85
N MET A 331 -19.18 3.28 -4.72
CA MET A 331 -19.64 3.70 -3.39
C MET A 331 -19.20 5.13 -3.02
N ASP A 332 -18.08 5.59 -3.57
CA ASP A 332 -17.61 6.99 -3.48
C ASP A 332 -17.11 7.44 -4.86
N ILE A 333 -17.79 8.43 -5.45
CA ILE A 333 -17.48 8.93 -6.80
C ILE A 333 -16.10 9.60 -6.90
N ARG A 334 -15.49 9.99 -5.76
CA ARG A 334 -14.12 10.53 -5.71
C ARG A 334 -13.06 9.42 -5.80
N LYS A 335 -13.45 8.18 -5.58
CA LYS A 335 -12.59 6.98 -5.73
C LYS A 335 -12.80 6.31 -7.10
N ARG A 336 -13.34 7.04 -8.08
CA ARG A 336 -13.42 6.57 -9.45
C ARG A 336 -12.03 6.17 -9.93
N ILE A 337 -11.90 4.90 -10.30
CA ILE A 337 -10.68 4.35 -10.90
C ILE A 337 -10.46 5.00 -12.27
N TYR A 338 -11.56 5.34 -12.97
CA TYR A 338 -11.54 5.98 -14.29
C TYR A 338 -11.97 7.46 -14.23
N LYS A 339 -11.11 8.37 -14.71
CA LYS A 339 -11.42 9.80 -14.82
C LYS A 339 -12.11 10.09 -16.15
N PHE A 340 -13.24 10.78 -16.12
CA PHE A 340 -13.88 11.25 -17.36
C PHE A 340 -12.92 12.14 -18.16
N PRO A 341 -12.79 11.92 -19.47
CA PRO A 341 -11.90 12.72 -20.30
C PRO A 341 -12.40 14.16 -20.47
N LYS A 342 -11.53 15.04 -20.96
CA LYS A 342 -11.86 16.46 -21.14
C LYS A 342 -12.72 16.63 -22.40
N MET A 343 -14.01 16.82 -22.19
CA MET A 343 -15.01 17.05 -23.25
C MET A 343 -14.96 18.47 -23.85
N GLY A 344 -15.42 18.62 -25.10
CA GLY A 344 -15.59 19.91 -25.77
C GLY A 344 -14.39 20.37 -26.59
N VAL A 345 -13.61 19.43 -27.13
CA VAL A 345 -12.44 19.71 -27.97
C VAL A 345 -12.80 19.67 -29.44
N LYS A 346 -13.56 18.65 -29.87
CA LYS A 346 -14.07 18.50 -31.24
C LYS A 346 -15.45 19.15 -31.41
N ALA A 347 -16.34 19.01 -30.44
CA ALA A 347 -17.70 19.55 -30.52
C ALA A 347 -18.22 20.08 -29.19
N LYS A 348 -19.01 21.15 -29.21
CA LYS A 348 -19.80 21.59 -28.04
C LYS A 348 -21.11 20.79 -27.99
N MET A 349 -21.58 20.46 -26.79
CA MET A 349 -22.92 19.89 -26.61
C MET A 349 -23.90 20.97 -26.15
N VAL A 350 -25.02 21.10 -26.86
CA VAL A 350 -26.15 21.97 -26.52
C VAL A 350 -27.38 21.10 -26.34
N ALA A 351 -28.09 21.23 -25.21
CA ALA A 351 -29.34 20.51 -25.00
C ALA A 351 -30.52 21.48 -25.02
N ILE A 352 -31.52 21.19 -25.85
CA ILE A 352 -32.74 21.97 -26.00
C ILE A 352 -33.92 21.08 -25.63
N HIS A 353 -34.49 21.35 -24.45
CA HIS A 353 -35.61 20.56 -23.96
C HIS A 353 -36.89 20.96 -24.70
N TYR A 354 -37.51 19.99 -25.38
CA TYR A 354 -38.78 20.22 -26.05
C TYR A 354 -39.94 20.19 -25.04
N HIS A 355 -40.75 21.24 -24.96
CA HIS A 355 -41.93 21.27 -24.07
C HIS A 355 -43.22 21.24 -24.90
N PHE A 356 -43.95 20.12 -24.81
CA PHE A 356 -45.27 19.96 -25.42
C PHE A 356 -46.30 20.86 -24.75
N ARG A 357 -46.48 22.08 -25.27
CA ARG A 357 -47.80 22.74 -25.26
C ARG A 357 -47.99 23.57 -26.53
N TYR A 358 -48.85 23.03 -27.39
CA TYR A 358 -49.42 23.56 -28.61
C TYR A 358 -49.88 25.02 -28.51
N ARG A 359 -49.42 25.87 -29.43
CA ARG A 359 -50.18 26.48 -30.55
C ARG A 359 -49.34 27.60 -31.19
N PHE A 360 -49.45 27.68 -32.51
CA PHE A 360 -49.00 28.78 -33.36
C PHE A 360 -49.45 30.14 -32.84
#